data_AF-B4SBK1-F1
#
_entry.id   AF-B4SBK1-F1
#
_cell.length_a   1.000
_cell.length_b   1.000
_cell.length_c   1.000
_cell.angle_alpha   90.00
_cell.angle_beta   90.00
_cell.angle_gamma   90.00
#
_symmetry.space_group_name_H-M   'P 1'
#
loop_
_entity.id
_entity.type
_entity.pdbx_description
1 polymer ?
#
loop_
_entity_poly.entity_id
_entity_poly.type
_entity_poly.pdbx_seq_one_letter_code
_entity_poly.pdbx_strand_id
1 'polypeptide(L)'
;MSELEKLLAWGDLPVPEVLHQLPHQQQQEVATWAINIISNKTEGLDDLYNAISMIVKFIPNFMVIPLMVEHIRPRIAAEVCIKMGIDQATGYANDLPLEYFSAVSKHLDAEMMARILEKMKRHTVEKFIHHELQQCQTRVLDIAIHLNQQLLEIVAKLVALPEPSTDHDNNPHEAVIEKIRAMQ
;
A
#
# COMPACT_ATOMS: atom_id res chain seq x y z
N MET A 1 22.11 3.00 6.61
CA MET A 1 21.66 2.56 5.28
C MET A 1 22.40 3.33 4.21
N SER A 2 23.18 2.63 3.38
CA SER A 2 23.89 3.18 2.23
C SER A 2 22.89 3.69 1.16
N GLU A 3 23.24 4.72 0.39
CA GLU A 3 22.40 5.21 -0.73
C GLU A 3 22.08 4.11 -1.75
N LEU A 4 22.99 3.13 -1.87
CA LEU A 4 22.84 1.97 -2.75
C LEU A 4 21.75 1.02 -2.25
N GLU A 5 21.60 0.87 -0.92
CA GLU A 5 20.52 0.08 -0.31
C GLU A 5 19.16 0.77 -0.48
N LYS A 6 19.11 2.11 -0.38
CA LYS A 6 17.89 2.88 -0.62
C LYS A 6 17.40 2.80 -2.07
N LEU A 7 18.32 2.76 -3.03
CA LEU A 7 17.98 2.71 -4.44
C LEU A 7 17.44 1.36 -4.91
N LEU A 8 17.92 0.28 -4.31
CA LEU A 8 17.51 -1.07 -4.68
C LEU A 8 16.24 -1.49 -3.93
N ALA A 9 15.91 -0.82 -2.82
CA ALA A 9 14.59 -0.88 -2.20
C ALA A 9 13.46 -0.40 -3.15
N TRP A 10 13.76 0.33 -4.24
CA TRP A 10 12.75 0.71 -5.23
C TRP A 10 12.36 -0.41 -6.20
N GLY A 11 13.20 -1.45 -6.29
CA GLY A 11 13.04 -2.54 -7.25
C GLY A 11 12.67 -3.89 -6.63
N ASP A 12 12.63 -4.03 -5.29
CA ASP A 12 12.53 -5.31 -4.58
C ASP A 12 13.55 -6.37 -5.08
N LEU A 13 14.67 -5.90 -5.61
CA LEU A 13 15.72 -6.75 -6.19
C LEU A 13 16.96 -6.72 -5.30
N PRO A 14 17.57 -7.89 -5.00
CA PRO A 14 18.80 -7.92 -4.23
C PRO A 14 19.95 -7.27 -5.00
N VAL A 15 20.83 -6.60 -4.25
CA VAL A 15 22.05 -6.00 -4.82
C VAL A 15 22.95 -7.12 -5.34
N PRO A 16 23.39 -7.07 -6.61
CA PRO A 16 24.43 -7.99 -7.07
C PRO A 16 25.68 -7.86 -6.21
N GLU A 17 26.22 -8.98 -5.73
CA GLU A 17 27.39 -9.02 -4.83
C GLU A 17 28.60 -8.25 -5.37
N VAL A 18 28.74 -8.19 -6.69
CA VAL A 18 29.79 -7.43 -7.40
C VAL A 18 29.75 -5.93 -7.04
N LEU A 19 28.57 -5.34 -6.81
CA LEU A 19 28.45 -3.92 -6.47
C LEU A 19 28.92 -3.63 -5.04
N HIS A 20 28.80 -4.59 -4.13
CA HIS A 20 29.31 -4.47 -2.76
C HIS A 20 30.84 -4.48 -2.69
N GLN A 21 31.50 -5.04 -3.71
CA GLN A 21 32.97 -5.08 -3.80
C GLN A 21 33.56 -3.76 -4.28
N LEU A 22 32.74 -2.84 -4.80
CA LEU A 22 33.20 -1.52 -5.27
C LEU A 22 33.53 -0.59 -4.09
N PRO A 23 34.52 0.31 -4.23
CA PRO A 23 34.74 1.41 -3.30
C PRO A 23 33.48 2.29 -3.15
N HIS A 24 33.26 2.86 -1.96
CA HIS A 24 32.07 3.65 -1.64
C HIS A 24 31.76 4.77 -2.66
N GLN A 25 32.80 5.47 -3.14
CA GLN A 25 32.62 6.52 -4.14
C GLN A 25 32.07 5.96 -5.47
N GLN A 26 32.55 4.81 -5.92
CA GLN A 26 32.06 4.16 -7.15
C GLN A 26 30.65 3.60 -6.97
N GLN A 27 30.32 3.10 -5.77
CA GLN A 27 28.96 2.72 -5.42
C GLN A 27 27.99 3.90 -5.57
N GLN A 28 28.37 5.08 -5.08
CA GLN A 28 27.56 6.30 -5.20
C GLN A 28 27.41 6.77 -6.66
N GLU A 29 28.46 6.66 -7.46
CA GLU A 29 28.41 6.98 -8.89
C GLU A 29 27.44 6.05 -9.65
N VAL A 30 27.51 4.74 -9.40
CA VAL A 30 26.59 3.75 -9.99
C VAL A 30 25.15 3.99 -9.53
N ALA A 31 24.96 4.27 -8.25
CA ALA A 31 23.67 4.65 -7.68
C ALA A 31 23.08 5.87 -8.39
N THR A 32 23.86 6.94 -8.53
CA THR A 32 23.43 8.18 -9.20
C THR A 32 23.12 7.94 -10.69
N TRP A 33 23.94 7.15 -11.38
CA TRP A 33 23.69 6.77 -12.77
C TRP A 33 22.39 5.98 -12.93
N ALA A 34 22.12 5.02 -12.04
CA ALA A 34 20.89 4.24 -12.03
C ALA A 34 19.65 5.13 -11.79
N ILE A 35 19.71 6.06 -10.83
CA ILE A 35 18.66 7.08 -10.61
C ILE A 35 18.38 7.82 -11.89
N ASN A 36 19.43 8.34 -12.54
CA ASN A 36 19.29 9.16 -13.73
C ASN A 36 18.68 8.38 -14.89
N ILE A 37 19.05 7.10 -15.07
CA ILE A 37 18.42 6.24 -16.08
C ILE A 37 16.94 6.03 -15.78
N ILE A 38 16.60 5.66 -14.54
CA ILE A 38 15.21 5.43 -14.15
C ILE A 38 14.42 6.71 -14.37
N SER A 39 14.87 7.83 -13.81
CA SER A 39 14.21 9.14 -13.92
C SER A 39 13.99 9.56 -15.36
N ASN A 40 14.96 9.33 -16.27
CA ASN A 40 14.83 9.65 -17.68
C ASN A 40 13.83 8.70 -18.37
N LYS A 41 13.85 7.40 -18.05
CA LYS A 41 12.91 6.42 -18.62
C LYS A 41 11.49 6.52 -18.09
N THR A 42 11.32 7.07 -16.88
CA THR A 42 10.03 7.28 -16.24
C THR A 42 9.55 8.72 -16.33
N GLU A 43 10.25 9.58 -17.07
CA GLU A 43 9.86 10.97 -17.28
C GLU A 43 8.43 11.03 -17.88
N GLY A 44 7.59 11.88 -17.30
CA GLY A 44 6.19 12.05 -17.72
C GLY A 44 5.21 10.98 -17.21
N LEU A 45 5.65 9.93 -16.50
CA LEU A 45 4.70 8.98 -15.88
C LEU A 45 3.84 9.65 -14.81
N ASP A 46 4.40 10.56 -14.03
CA ASP A 46 3.63 11.31 -13.03
C ASP A 46 2.54 12.16 -13.69
N ASP A 47 2.88 12.88 -14.76
CA ASP A 47 1.94 13.67 -15.56
C ASP A 47 0.87 12.78 -16.21
N LEU A 48 1.24 11.58 -16.67
CA LEU A 48 0.30 10.60 -17.18
C LEU A 48 -0.68 10.14 -16.09
N TYR A 49 -0.20 9.81 -14.88
CA TYR A 49 -1.07 9.42 -13.76
C TYR A 49 -2.00 10.57 -13.36
N ASN A 50 -1.49 11.79 -13.33
CA ASN A 50 -2.28 13.00 -13.11
C ASN A 50 -3.38 13.13 -14.18
N ALA A 51 -3.04 13.01 -15.47
CA ALA A 51 -4.00 13.08 -16.57
C ALA A 51 -5.07 11.99 -16.48
N ILE A 52 -4.68 10.73 -16.23
CA ILE A 52 -5.62 9.62 -16.05
C ILE A 52 -6.56 9.93 -14.88
N SER A 53 -6.02 10.36 -13.74
CA SER A 53 -6.82 10.70 -12.55
C SER A 53 -7.84 11.80 -12.81
N MET A 54 -7.58 12.72 -13.75
CA MET A 54 -8.52 13.76 -14.16
C MET A 54 -9.58 13.23 -15.14
N ILE A 55 -9.19 12.37 -16.08
CA ILE A 55 -10.09 11.82 -17.10
C ILE A 55 -11.11 10.87 -16.47
N VAL A 56 -10.65 9.96 -15.61
CA VAL A 56 -11.51 8.93 -15.01
C VAL A 56 -12.61 9.52 -14.11
N LYS A 57 -12.51 10.78 -13.69
CA LYS A 57 -13.57 11.50 -12.94
C LYS A 57 -14.87 11.61 -13.72
N PHE A 58 -14.78 11.58 -15.05
CA PHE A 58 -15.91 11.80 -15.95
C PHE A 58 -16.45 10.50 -16.55
N ILE A 59 -15.81 9.37 -16.28
CA ILE A 59 -16.21 8.06 -16.80
C ILE A 59 -16.89 7.27 -15.67
N PRO A 60 -18.09 6.72 -15.88
CA PRO A 60 -18.74 5.90 -14.87
C PRO A 60 -17.90 4.67 -14.45
N ASN A 61 -17.87 4.38 -13.14
CA ASN A 61 -17.11 3.28 -12.55
C ASN A 61 -17.30 1.94 -13.27
N PHE A 62 -18.55 1.59 -13.63
CA PHE A 62 -18.86 0.30 -14.26
C PHE A 62 -18.19 0.10 -15.63
N MET A 63 -17.77 1.18 -16.30
CA MET A 63 -17.00 1.10 -17.56
C MET A 63 -15.50 1.04 -17.30
N VAL A 64 -15.02 1.78 -16.31
CA VAL A 64 -13.58 1.89 -15.99
C VAL A 64 -13.07 0.62 -15.31
N ILE A 65 -13.85 0.05 -14.38
CA ILE A 65 -13.41 -1.07 -13.54
C ILE A 65 -13.00 -2.30 -14.34
N PRO A 66 -13.78 -2.80 -15.32
CA PRO A 66 -13.35 -3.93 -16.14
C PRO A 66 -12.03 -3.68 -16.86
N LEU A 67 -11.86 -2.49 -17.44
CA LEU A 67 -10.63 -2.10 -18.13
C LEU A 67 -9.44 -1.99 -17.16
N MET A 68 -9.66 -1.46 -15.95
CA MET A 68 -8.63 -1.41 -14.92
C MET A 68 -8.16 -2.81 -14.55
N VAL A 69 -9.10 -3.70 -14.24
CA VAL A 69 -8.79 -5.06 -13.78
C VAL A 69 -8.09 -5.87 -14.88
N GLU A 70 -8.48 -5.69 -16.14
CA GLU A 70 -7.95 -6.47 -17.26
C GLU A 70 -6.60 -5.94 -17.78
N HIS A 71 -6.38 -4.63 -17.74
CA HIS A 71 -5.26 -4.00 -18.47
C HIS A 71 -4.32 -3.16 -17.63
N ILE A 72 -4.70 -2.80 -16.40
CA ILE A 72 -3.89 -1.92 -15.55
C ILE A 72 -3.27 -2.75 -14.43
N ARG A 73 -1.95 -2.61 -14.27
CA ARG A 73 -1.25 -3.28 -13.17
C ARG A 73 -1.64 -2.62 -11.84
N PRO A 74 -1.75 -3.39 -10.74
CA PRO A 74 -2.14 -2.84 -9.44
C PRO A 74 -1.30 -1.65 -8.97
N ARG A 75 0.02 -1.67 -9.19
CA ARG A 75 0.91 -0.53 -8.88
C ARG A 75 0.53 0.75 -9.62
N ILE A 76 0.18 0.66 -10.91
CA ILE A 76 -0.24 1.83 -11.70
C ILE A 76 -1.59 2.35 -11.18
N ALA A 77 -2.53 1.44 -10.90
CA ALA A 77 -3.81 1.82 -10.32
C ALA A 77 -3.65 2.51 -8.96
N ALA A 78 -2.71 2.07 -8.13
CA ALA A 78 -2.40 2.71 -6.85
C ALA A 78 -1.88 4.15 -7.03
N GLU A 79 -0.95 4.38 -7.97
CA GLU A 79 -0.46 5.73 -8.28
C GLU A 79 -1.61 6.66 -8.73
N VAL A 80 -2.49 6.17 -9.59
CA VAL A 80 -3.67 6.92 -10.01
C VAL A 80 -4.63 7.18 -8.83
N CYS A 81 -4.80 6.21 -7.91
CA CYS A 81 -5.55 6.36 -6.67
C CYS A 81 -5.01 7.49 -5.79
N ILE A 82 -3.67 7.58 -5.67
CA ILE A 82 -3.00 8.67 -4.95
C ILE A 82 -3.35 10.03 -5.59
N LYS A 83 -3.25 10.13 -6.92
CA LYS A 83 -3.54 11.38 -7.65
C LYS A 83 -5.01 11.82 -7.61
N MET A 84 -5.96 10.88 -7.63
CA MET A 84 -7.40 11.20 -7.61
C MET A 84 -7.89 11.67 -6.23
N GLY A 85 -7.17 11.31 -5.17
CA GLY A 85 -7.53 11.59 -3.79
C GLY A 85 -8.58 10.64 -3.22
N ILE A 86 -8.78 10.71 -1.91
CA ILE A 86 -9.48 9.67 -1.13
C ILE A 86 -10.94 9.50 -1.55
N ASP A 87 -11.69 10.58 -1.78
CA ASP A 87 -13.12 10.47 -2.10
C ASP A 87 -13.37 9.69 -3.38
N GLN A 88 -12.56 9.96 -4.41
CA GLN A 88 -12.67 9.25 -5.69
C GLN A 88 -12.12 7.84 -5.60
N ALA A 89 -10.98 7.65 -4.94
CA ALA A 89 -10.39 6.33 -4.72
C ALA A 89 -11.35 5.40 -3.99
N THR A 90 -12.10 5.92 -3.01
CA THR A 90 -13.15 5.19 -2.30
C THR A 90 -14.28 4.77 -3.23
N GLY A 91 -14.67 5.62 -4.19
CA GLY A 91 -15.66 5.30 -5.20
C GLY A 91 -15.28 4.04 -5.99
N TYR A 92 -14.04 3.96 -6.46
CA TYR A 92 -13.51 2.77 -7.14
C TYR A 92 -13.36 1.57 -6.20
N ALA A 93 -12.77 1.78 -5.01
CA ALA A 93 -12.51 0.72 -4.04
C ALA A 93 -13.75 -0.08 -3.63
N ASN A 94 -14.92 0.58 -3.57
CA ASN A 94 -16.18 -0.08 -3.23
C ASN A 94 -16.66 -1.10 -4.28
N ASP A 95 -16.26 -0.91 -5.53
CA ASP A 95 -16.79 -1.64 -6.68
C ASP A 95 -15.72 -2.56 -7.32
N LEU A 96 -14.44 -2.40 -6.96
CA LEU A 96 -13.35 -3.25 -7.43
C LEU A 96 -13.49 -4.69 -6.90
N PRO A 97 -13.10 -5.70 -7.69
CA PRO A 97 -12.95 -7.06 -7.20
C PRO A 97 -11.96 -7.13 -6.03
N LEU A 98 -12.31 -7.91 -5.00
CA LEU A 98 -11.55 -8.01 -3.75
C LEU A 98 -10.06 -8.33 -3.96
N GLU A 99 -9.76 -9.31 -4.82
CA GLU A 99 -8.38 -9.74 -5.11
C GLU A 99 -7.56 -8.64 -5.78
N TYR A 100 -8.17 -7.93 -6.74
CA TYR A 100 -7.50 -6.82 -7.41
C TYR A 100 -7.31 -5.65 -6.47
N PHE A 101 -8.32 -5.32 -5.66
CA PHE A 101 -8.22 -4.25 -4.66
C PHE A 101 -7.18 -4.58 -3.58
N SER A 102 -7.08 -5.83 -3.13
CA SER A 102 -6.00 -6.31 -2.26
C SER A 102 -4.63 -6.03 -2.88
N ALA A 103 -4.44 -6.40 -4.15
CA ALA A 103 -3.18 -6.14 -4.86
C ALA A 103 -2.87 -4.65 -5.03
N VAL A 104 -3.88 -3.81 -5.29
CA VAL A 104 -3.72 -2.35 -5.37
C VAL A 104 -3.34 -1.79 -4.01
N SER A 105 -4.03 -2.24 -2.96
CA SER A 105 -3.82 -1.77 -1.60
C SER A 105 -2.36 -1.90 -1.20
N LYS A 106 -1.65 -2.96 -1.67
CA LYS A 106 -0.23 -3.23 -1.39
C LYS A 106 0.73 -2.08 -1.71
N HIS A 107 0.33 -1.23 -2.65
CA HIS A 107 1.11 -0.08 -3.11
C HIS A 107 0.63 1.26 -2.54
N LEU A 108 -0.40 1.26 -1.69
CA LEU A 108 -0.84 2.43 -0.94
C LEU A 108 -0.21 2.41 0.46
N ASP A 109 0.10 3.59 0.98
CA ASP A 109 0.53 3.73 2.37
C ASP A 109 -0.62 3.44 3.35
N ALA A 110 -0.27 3.08 4.58
CA ALA A 110 -1.21 2.65 5.60
C ALA A 110 -2.22 3.73 5.98
N GLU A 111 -1.80 5.01 6.00
CA GLU A 111 -2.66 6.13 6.36
C GLU A 111 -3.71 6.39 5.26
N MET A 112 -3.29 6.44 4.00
CA MET A 112 -4.22 6.58 2.88
C MET A 112 -5.22 5.43 2.83
N MET A 113 -4.75 4.20 3.06
CA MET A 113 -5.63 3.03 3.09
C MET A 113 -6.65 3.13 4.22
N ALA A 114 -6.24 3.53 5.43
CA ALA A 114 -7.17 3.73 6.54
C ALA A 114 -8.26 4.75 6.17
N ARG A 115 -7.88 5.90 5.59
CA ARG A 115 -8.84 6.94 5.16
C ARG A 115 -9.79 6.49 4.05
N ILE A 116 -9.35 5.60 3.16
CA ILE A 116 -10.21 4.98 2.16
C ILE A 116 -11.20 4.02 2.85
N LEU A 117 -10.72 3.13 3.73
CA LEU A 117 -11.57 2.17 4.45
C LEU A 117 -12.66 2.88 5.27
N GLU A 118 -12.34 4.01 5.90
CA GLU A 118 -13.30 4.81 6.66
C GLU A 118 -14.48 5.34 5.83
N LYS A 119 -14.30 5.53 4.52
CA LYS A 119 -15.34 6.00 3.61
C LYS A 119 -15.99 4.89 2.79
N MET A 120 -15.45 3.68 2.83
CA MET A 120 -16.00 2.53 2.11
C MET A 120 -17.27 2.00 2.77
N LYS A 121 -18.08 1.26 2.00
CA LYS A 121 -19.25 0.56 2.50
C LYS A 121 -18.80 -0.50 3.51
N ARG A 122 -19.42 -0.52 4.68
CA ARG A 122 -19.06 -1.41 5.81
C ARG A 122 -18.85 -2.87 5.41
N HIS A 123 -19.77 -3.45 4.64
CA HIS A 123 -19.65 -4.86 4.21
C HIS A 123 -18.45 -5.11 3.30
N THR A 124 -18.01 -4.13 2.51
CA THR A 124 -16.81 -4.22 1.66
C THR A 124 -15.56 -4.15 2.53
N VAL A 125 -15.54 -3.26 3.53
CA VAL A 125 -14.44 -3.14 4.50
C VAL A 125 -14.26 -4.44 5.28
N GLU A 126 -15.35 -5.01 5.81
CA GLU A 126 -15.31 -6.29 6.55
C GLU A 126 -14.73 -7.42 5.69
N LYS A 127 -15.16 -7.53 4.42
CA LYS A 127 -14.61 -8.52 3.48
C LYS A 127 -13.13 -8.30 3.19
N PHE A 128 -12.72 -7.04 3.01
CA PHE A 128 -11.33 -6.68 2.77
C PHE A 128 -10.44 -7.01 3.97
N ILE A 129 -10.80 -6.57 5.17
CA ILE A 129 -10.05 -6.85 6.40
C ILE A 129 -9.91 -8.36 6.61
N HIS A 130 -11.01 -9.11 6.46
CA HIS A 130 -10.97 -10.58 6.58
C HIS A 130 -10.01 -11.22 5.56
N HIS A 131 -10.04 -10.76 4.31
CA HIS A 131 -9.14 -11.25 3.25
C HIS A 131 -7.68 -10.93 3.53
N GLU A 132 -7.37 -9.69 3.92
CA GLU A 132 -6.00 -9.28 4.22
C GLU A 132 -5.44 -9.99 5.46
N LEU A 133 -6.26 -10.23 6.49
CA LEU A 133 -5.82 -10.97 7.68
C LEU A 133 -5.39 -12.40 7.36
N GLN A 134 -6.00 -13.03 6.34
CA GLN A 134 -5.60 -14.36 5.88
C GLN A 134 -4.28 -14.36 5.10
N GLN A 135 -3.92 -13.24 4.47
CA GLN A 135 -2.70 -13.14 3.65
C GLN A 135 -1.52 -12.54 4.39
N CYS A 136 -1.72 -11.45 5.13
CA CYS A 136 -0.67 -10.70 5.80
C CYS A 136 -1.24 -9.90 6.99
N GLN A 137 -1.14 -10.49 8.19
CA GLN A 137 -1.61 -9.88 9.42
C GLN A 137 -0.90 -8.55 9.74
N THR A 138 0.42 -8.47 9.49
CA THR A 138 1.23 -7.27 9.77
C THR A 138 0.71 -6.05 9.03
N ARG A 139 0.34 -6.20 7.74
CA ARG A 139 -0.19 -5.09 6.95
C ARG A 139 -1.51 -4.54 7.50
N VAL A 140 -2.37 -5.42 8.01
CA VAL A 140 -3.63 -4.99 8.64
C VAL A 140 -3.33 -4.22 9.94
N LEU A 141 -2.32 -4.63 10.69
CA LEU A 141 -1.87 -3.91 11.88
C LEU A 141 -1.27 -2.54 11.54
N ASP A 142 -0.48 -2.44 10.45
CA ASP A 142 0.02 -1.15 9.93
C ASP A 142 -1.15 -0.19 9.65
N ILE A 143 -2.17 -0.65 8.92
CA ILE A 143 -3.36 0.15 8.60
C ILE A 143 -4.15 0.48 9.88
N ALA A 144 -4.27 -0.48 10.80
CA ALA A 144 -5.03 -0.32 12.04
C ALA A 144 -4.51 0.79 12.95
N ILE A 145 -3.23 1.15 12.88
CA ILE A 145 -2.67 2.32 13.59
C ILE A 145 -3.45 3.60 13.25
N HIS A 146 -3.95 3.70 12.03
CA HIS A 146 -4.60 4.91 11.49
C HIS A 146 -6.14 4.80 11.44
N LEU A 147 -6.72 3.67 11.83
CA LEU A 147 -8.17 3.46 11.79
C LEU A 147 -8.88 4.14 12.97
N ASN A 148 -10.09 4.66 12.72
CA ASN A 148 -11.00 5.03 13.79
C ASN A 148 -11.47 3.81 14.62
N GLN A 149 -12.08 4.10 15.77
CA GLN A 149 -12.53 3.10 16.72
C GLN A 149 -13.54 2.09 16.13
N GLN A 150 -14.47 2.54 15.28
CA GLN A 150 -15.50 1.67 14.71
C GLN A 150 -14.92 0.59 13.79
N LEU A 151 -13.90 0.94 13.01
CA LEU A 151 -13.20 -0.02 12.15
C LEU A 151 -12.21 -0.89 12.94
N LEU A 152 -11.59 -0.34 13.99
CA LEU A 152 -10.78 -1.14 14.92
C LEU A 152 -11.59 -2.25 15.59
N GLU A 153 -12.85 -2.01 15.94
CA GLU A 153 -13.74 -3.06 16.46
C GLU A 153 -13.97 -4.20 15.46
N ILE A 154 -14.00 -3.89 14.15
CA ILE A 154 -14.12 -4.92 13.11
C ILE A 154 -12.85 -5.76 13.07
N VAL A 155 -11.68 -5.12 13.12
CA VAL A 155 -10.39 -5.83 13.20
C VAL A 155 -10.34 -6.68 14.46
N ALA A 156 -10.74 -6.16 15.62
CA ALA A 156 -10.72 -6.89 16.89
C ALA A 156 -11.59 -8.14 16.91
N LYS A 157 -12.74 -8.11 16.24
CA LYS A 157 -13.61 -9.30 16.11
C LYS A 157 -13.04 -10.38 15.19
N LEU A 158 -12.16 -10.00 14.27
CA LEU A 158 -11.63 -10.88 13.22
C LEU A 158 -10.21 -11.39 13.52
N VAL A 159 -9.45 -10.68 14.35
CA VAL A 159 -8.08 -11.04 14.70
C VAL A 159 -8.05 -11.93 15.94
N ALA A 160 -7.58 -13.18 15.79
CA ALA A 160 -7.10 -13.96 16.91
C ALA A 160 -5.69 -13.45 17.28
N LEU A 161 -5.57 -12.65 18.34
CA LEU A 161 -4.27 -12.18 18.82
C LEU A 161 -3.56 -13.31 19.58
N PRO A 162 -2.26 -13.57 19.31
CA PRO A 162 -1.48 -14.49 20.16
C PRO A 162 -1.38 -13.97 21.59
N GLU A 163 -1.24 -14.91 22.56
CA GLU A 163 -1.00 -14.57 23.97
C GLU A 163 0.24 -13.67 24.11
N PRO A 164 0.28 -12.76 25.11
CA PRO A 164 1.39 -11.82 25.27
C PRO A 164 2.70 -12.58 25.45
N SER A 165 3.53 -12.60 24.41
CA SER A 165 4.93 -13.00 24.53
C SER A 165 5.65 -11.95 25.36
N THR A 166 6.30 -12.38 26.44
CA THR A 166 7.07 -11.57 27.40
C THR A 166 8.32 -10.92 26.81
N ASP A 167 8.48 -10.89 25.49
CA ASP A 167 9.62 -10.27 24.83
C ASP A 167 9.32 -8.77 24.63
N HIS A 168 9.78 -8.00 25.62
CA HIS A 168 9.91 -6.54 25.62
C HIS A 168 10.94 -6.08 24.59
N ASP A 169 10.63 -6.20 23.30
CA ASP A 169 11.39 -5.54 22.25
C ASP A 169 10.44 -4.82 21.30
N ASN A 170 10.24 -3.51 21.55
CA ASN A 170 9.75 -2.48 20.63
C ASN A 170 8.88 -2.98 19.46
N ASN A 171 7.74 -3.61 19.74
CA ASN A 171 6.82 -3.95 18.66
C ASN A 171 6.10 -2.67 18.21
N PRO A 172 6.28 -2.18 16.97
CA PRO A 172 5.65 -0.95 16.49
C PRO A 172 4.11 -1.00 16.53
N HIS A 173 3.53 -2.20 16.67
CA HIS A 173 2.10 -2.42 16.77
C HIS A 173 1.58 -2.61 18.19
N GLU A 174 2.43 -2.58 19.23
CA GLU A 174 2.04 -2.90 20.61
C GLU A 174 0.84 -2.07 21.08
N ALA A 175 0.89 -0.75 20.88
CA ALA A 175 -0.21 0.15 21.26
C ALA A 175 -1.53 -0.13 20.54
N VAL A 176 -1.47 -0.64 19.30
CA VAL A 176 -2.68 -1.01 18.53
C VAL A 176 -3.18 -2.39 18.96
N ILE A 177 -2.28 -3.34 19.19
CA ILE A 177 -2.59 -4.67 19.70
C ILE A 177 -3.27 -4.56 21.07
N GLU A 178 -2.80 -3.69 21.96
CA GLU A 178 -3.45 -3.42 23.24
C GLU A 178 -4.85 -2.82 23.07
N LYS A 179 -5.03 -1.84 22.18
CA LYS A 179 -6.35 -1.28 21.86
C LYS A 179 -7.31 -2.33 21.33
N ILE A 180 -6.85 -3.17 20.41
CA ILE A 180 -7.63 -4.27 19.83
C ILE A 180 -8.02 -5.28 20.92
N ARG A 181 -7.09 -5.63 21.82
CA ARG A 181 -7.34 -6.55 22.93
C ARG A 181 -8.35 -5.99 23.94
N ALA A 182 -8.32 -4.70 24.24
CA ALA A 182 -9.28 -4.06 25.14
C ALA A 182 -10.73 -4.05 24.58
N MET A 183 -10.91 -4.35 23.30
CA MET A 183 -12.20 -4.38 22.60
C MET A 183 -12.75 -5.81 22.39
N GLN A 184 -12.00 -6.85 22.80
CA GLN A 184 -12.42 -8.26 22.80
C GLN A 184 -13.09 -8.63 24.11
#